data_AF-A0A3D7VKM7-F1
#
_entry.id   AF-A0A3D7VKM7-F1
#
_cell.length_a   1.000
_cell.length_b   1.000
_cell.length_c   1.000
_cell.angle_alpha   90.00
_cell.angle_beta   90.00
_cell.angle_gamma   90.00
#
_symmetry.space_group_name_H-M   'P 1'
#
loop_
_entity.id
_entity.type
_entity.pdbx_description
1 polymer ?
#
loop_
_entity_poly.entity_id
_entity_poly.type
_entity_poly.pdbx_seq_one_letter_code
_entity_poly.pdbx_strand_id
1 'polypeptide(L)'
;MNRKMRLLKGLMAFIVGVSIIATPIITVYAASNKVAISMNRRAVNGATNGKYHSLNKGTVKLKVSAKGFGNSNSNSWVTLHKEKFGIDDYFGRVSISSGKNYFYKNKTKEFPTKANAKSSKYYLKAEKAMDWYTVKIEGTISN
;
A
#
# COMPACT_ATOMS: atom_id res chain seq x y z
N MET A 1 15.73 24.27 -52.19
CA MET A 1 14.74 24.21 -51.09
C MET A 1 15.35 23.45 -49.91
N ASN A 2 15.58 24.16 -48.80
CA ASN A 2 16.58 23.86 -47.77
C ASN A 2 16.19 22.69 -46.83
N ARG A 3 17.07 21.69 -46.70
CA ARG A 3 16.96 20.57 -45.73
C ARG A 3 17.00 21.02 -44.25
N LYS A 4 17.27 22.31 -43.98
CA LYS A 4 17.26 22.90 -42.63
C LYS A 4 15.85 23.19 -42.07
N MET A 5 14.79 23.14 -42.89
CA MET A 5 13.40 23.41 -42.45
C MET A 5 12.59 22.18 -42.02
N ARG A 6 13.17 20.98 -42.03
CA ARG A 6 12.51 19.76 -41.50
C ARG A 6 12.95 19.35 -40.09
N LEU A 7 14.09 19.85 -39.60
CA LEU A 7 14.57 19.58 -38.23
C LEU A 7 14.01 20.56 -37.18
N LEU A 8 13.60 21.77 -37.57
CA LEU A 8 12.91 22.71 -36.66
C LEU A 8 11.47 22.29 -36.30
N LYS A 9 10.90 21.30 -37.01
CA LYS A 9 9.58 20.72 -36.66
C LYS A 9 9.69 19.52 -35.72
N GLY A 10 10.91 19.07 -35.38
CA GLY A 10 11.15 17.99 -34.41
C GLY A 10 11.46 18.45 -32.99
N LEU A 11 11.68 19.75 -32.76
CA LEU A 11 12.08 20.32 -31.46
C LEU A 11 10.95 21.06 -30.71
N MET A 12 9.73 21.07 -31.26
CA MET A 12 8.52 21.60 -30.59
C MET A 12 7.50 20.50 -30.26
N ALA A 13 7.98 19.35 -29.79
CA ALA A 13 7.14 18.35 -29.13
C ALA A 13 7.31 18.44 -27.62
N PHE A 14 6.64 19.46 -27.06
CA PHE A 14 5.87 19.35 -25.82
C PHE A 14 6.61 18.95 -24.54
N ILE A 15 7.21 19.96 -23.91
CA ILE A 15 7.27 20.12 -22.47
C ILE A 15 5.85 20.02 -21.89
N VAL A 16 5.48 18.92 -21.22
CA VAL A 16 4.50 18.91 -20.10
C VAL A 16 4.77 17.68 -19.23
N GLY A 17 5.02 17.91 -17.94
CA GLY A 17 4.79 16.91 -16.91
C GLY A 17 5.96 16.53 -16.00
N VAL A 18 6.92 17.43 -15.72
CA VAL A 18 7.70 17.27 -14.47
C VAL A 18 6.71 17.46 -13.33
N SER A 19 6.18 16.36 -12.80
CA SER A 19 5.46 16.39 -11.53
C SER A 19 6.50 16.51 -10.42
N ILE A 20 6.95 17.75 -10.21
CA ILE A 20 7.54 18.17 -8.95
C ILE A 20 6.43 18.01 -7.90
N ILE A 21 6.51 16.98 -7.07
CA ILE A 21 5.93 17.06 -5.74
C ILE A 21 7.10 17.19 -4.78
N ALA A 22 7.66 18.39 -4.76
CA ALA A 22 8.49 18.87 -3.66
C ALA A 22 7.56 19.56 -2.67
N THR A 23 7.35 18.95 -1.52
CA THR A 23 7.50 19.64 -0.22
C THR A 23 7.45 18.62 0.92
N PRO A 24 8.39 18.70 1.87
CA PRO A 24 8.35 17.91 3.09
C PRO A 24 7.40 18.61 4.06
N ILE A 25 6.16 18.14 4.13
CA ILE A 25 5.30 18.56 5.23
C ILE A 25 5.68 17.69 6.42
N ILE A 26 6.56 18.22 7.27
CA ILE A 26 6.68 17.79 8.67
C ILE A 26 5.37 18.23 9.34
N THR A 27 4.29 17.56 9.00
CA THR A 27 3.07 17.62 9.77
C THR A 27 3.34 16.85 11.04
N VAL A 28 3.08 17.47 12.18
CA VAL A 28 2.96 16.79 13.46
C VAL A 28 1.80 15.80 13.29
N TYR A 29 2.13 14.59 12.84
CA TYR A 29 1.17 13.60 12.40
C TYR A 29 0.55 12.91 13.61
N ALA A 30 -0.77 13.03 13.75
CA ALA A 30 -1.53 11.84 14.11
C ALA A 30 -1.18 10.77 13.07
N ALA A 31 -0.39 9.77 13.45
CA ALA A 31 0.36 8.88 12.56
C ALA A 31 -0.54 7.86 11.84
N SER A 32 -1.49 8.35 11.06
CA SER A 32 -2.36 7.55 10.20
C SER A 32 -1.85 7.59 8.77
N ASN A 33 -1.27 6.47 8.32
CA ASN A 33 -0.74 6.30 6.98
C ASN A 33 -1.82 5.64 6.09
N LYS A 34 -2.02 6.15 4.88
CA LYS A 34 -2.98 5.55 3.93
C LYS A 34 -2.51 4.15 3.50
N VAL A 35 -3.45 3.23 3.39
CA VAL A 35 -3.25 1.85 2.88
C VAL A 35 -4.10 1.69 1.63
N ALA A 36 -3.48 1.25 0.54
CA ALA A 36 -4.16 0.89 -0.71
C ALA A 36 -3.43 -0.31 -1.33
N ILE A 37 -4.13 -1.44 -1.44
CA ILE A 37 -3.58 -2.71 -1.91
C ILE A 37 -4.55 -3.31 -2.93
N SER A 38 -4.05 -3.70 -4.10
CA SER A 38 -4.82 -4.41 -5.13
C SER A 38 -4.17 -5.75 -5.43
N MET A 39 -4.80 -6.84 -5.00
CA MET A 39 -4.32 -8.21 -5.18
C MET A 39 -5.00 -8.85 -6.38
N ASN A 40 -4.32 -8.86 -7.52
CA ASN A 40 -4.74 -9.63 -8.70
C ASN A 40 -4.26 -11.09 -8.62
N ARG A 41 -3.15 -11.34 -7.92
CA ARG A 41 -2.57 -12.66 -7.63
C ARG A 41 -2.54 -12.91 -6.12
N ARG A 42 -2.18 -14.12 -5.67
CA ARG A 42 -2.25 -14.53 -4.25
C ARG A 42 -1.69 -13.56 -3.23
N ALA A 43 -0.64 -12.81 -3.55
CA ALA A 43 0.03 -11.95 -2.58
C ALA A 43 0.49 -10.63 -3.20
N VAL A 44 0.51 -9.59 -2.36
CA VAL A 44 1.17 -8.31 -2.63
C VAL A 44 2.05 -7.98 -1.44
N ASN A 45 3.32 -7.69 -1.70
CA ASN A 45 4.28 -7.27 -0.69
C ASN A 45 4.55 -5.77 -0.83
N GLY A 46 4.36 -5.01 0.26
CA GLY A 46 4.66 -3.58 0.29
C GLY A 46 6.14 -3.28 0.04
N ALA A 47 7.08 -4.07 0.59
CA ALA A 47 8.51 -3.84 0.44
C ALA A 47 8.94 -3.91 -1.03
N THR A 48 8.53 -4.95 -1.77
CA THR A 48 8.86 -5.11 -3.19
C THR A 48 8.28 -3.99 -4.07
N ASN A 49 7.26 -3.28 -3.58
CA ASN A 49 6.58 -2.20 -4.29
C ASN A 49 6.95 -0.81 -3.76
N GLY A 50 7.94 -0.71 -2.87
CA GLY A 50 8.35 0.56 -2.25
C GLY A 50 7.26 1.21 -1.38
N LYS A 51 6.32 0.43 -0.86
CA LYS A 51 5.19 0.89 -0.03
C LYS A 51 5.49 0.64 1.44
N TYR A 52 6.08 1.63 2.08
CA TYR A 52 6.37 1.63 3.51
C TYR A 52 5.52 2.66 4.28
N HIS A 53 5.46 2.48 5.60
CA HIS A 53 4.67 3.25 6.53
C HIS A 53 5.54 3.74 7.69
N SER A 54 5.38 5.02 8.03
CA SER A 54 6.02 5.63 9.20
C SER A 54 5.18 5.34 10.43
N LEU A 55 5.69 4.47 11.30
CA LEU A 55 5.05 4.07 12.56
C LEU A 55 5.98 4.35 13.74
N ASN A 56 5.38 4.65 14.89
CA ASN A 56 6.04 4.79 16.18
C ASN A 56 6.30 3.40 16.82
N LYS A 57 6.92 3.38 18.00
CA LYS A 57 6.94 2.18 18.85
C LYS A 57 5.57 2.02 19.52
N GLY A 58 5.00 0.81 19.55
CA GLY A 58 3.73 0.55 20.25
C GLY A 58 2.72 -0.28 19.46
N THR A 59 1.47 -0.27 19.92
CA THR A 59 0.38 -1.05 19.30
C THR A 59 -0.01 -0.47 17.95
N VAL A 60 0.04 -1.28 16.89
CA VAL A 60 -0.33 -0.86 15.53
C VAL A 60 -1.76 -1.28 15.21
N LYS A 61 -2.54 -0.33 14.69
CA LYS A 61 -3.95 -0.50 14.32
C LYS A 61 -4.10 -0.44 12.80
N LEU A 62 -4.90 -1.36 12.25
CA LEU A 62 -5.30 -1.39 10.86
C LEU A 62 -6.82 -1.20 10.76
N LYS A 63 -7.26 -0.14 10.09
CA LYS A 63 -8.67 0.14 9.81
C LYS A 63 -8.86 0.19 8.30
N VAL A 64 -9.46 -0.85 7.74
CA VAL A 64 -9.59 -1.01 6.28
C VAL A 64 -10.99 -1.46 5.86
N SER A 65 -11.31 -1.19 4.62
CA SER A 65 -12.43 -1.79 3.89
C SER A 65 -11.89 -2.62 2.75
N ALA A 66 -12.58 -3.70 2.38
CA ALA A 66 -12.13 -4.56 1.30
C ALA A 66 -13.27 -4.97 0.36
N LYS A 67 -12.95 -5.04 -0.93
CA LYS A 67 -13.86 -5.41 -2.01
C LYS A 67 -13.25 -6.56 -2.81
N GLY A 68 -13.97 -7.67 -2.90
CA GLY A 68 -13.70 -8.75 -3.83
C GLY A 68 -14.42 -8.48 -5.16
N PHE A 69 -13.77 -8.79 -6.27
CA PHE A 69 -14.36 -8.74 -7.60
C PHE A 69 -14.70 -10.16 -8.08
N GLY A 70 -15.88 -10.33 -8.66
CA GLY A 70 -16.37 -11.62 -9.15
C GLY A 70 -17.31 -12.32 -8.17
N ASN A 71 -17.33 -13.67 -8.18
CA ASN A 71 -18.33 -14.47 -7.46
C ASN A 71 -17.93 -14.86 -6.02
N SER A 72 -16.82 -14.37 -5.47
CA SER A 72 -16.25 -14.88 -4.21
C SER A 72 -16.12 -13.83 -3.10
N ASN A 73 -16.44 -14.24 -1.86
CA ASN A 73 -16.33 -13.48 -0.61
C ASN A 73 -15.09 -13.91 0.18
N SER A 74 -13.94 -13.93 -0.46
CA SER A 74 -12.79 -14.62 0.12
C SER A 74 -12.15 -13.87 1.28
N ASN A 75 -11.72 -14.65 2.27
CA ASN A 75 -10.87 -14.18 3.34
C ASN A 75 -9.50 -13.77 2.78
N SER A 76 -9.06 -12.58 3.19
CA SER A 76 -7.72 -12.09 2.95
C SER A 76 -7.01 -11.92 4.28
N TRP A 77 -5.69 -12.01 4.28
CA TRP A 77 -4.86 -11.79 5.46
C TRP A 77 -3.88 -10.66 5.19
N VAL A 78 -3.69 -9.80 6.17
CA VAL A 78 -2.68 -8.75 6.12
C VAL A 78 -1.69 -8.99 7.26
N THR A 79 -0.41 -8.97 6.92
CA THR A 79 0.69 -9.11 7.87
C THR A 79 1.50 -7.82 7.92
N LEU A 80 1.96 -7.45 9.11
CA LEU A 80 2.84 -6.32 9.32
C LEU A 80 4.27 -6.81 9.47
N HIS A 81 5.17 -6.18 8.73
CA HIS A 81 6.59 -6.46 8.78
C HIS A 81 7.38 -5.16 8.91
N LYS A 82 8.64 -5.26 9.35
CA LYS A 82 9.60 -4.16 9.31
C LYS A 82 10.85 -4.64 8.60
N GLU A 83 11.23 -3.90 7.56
CA GLU A 83 12.44 -4.18 6.80
C GLU A 83 13.69 -3.97 7.67
N LYS A 84 14.60 -4.94 7.62
CA LYS A 84 15.94 -4.83 8.19
C LYS A 84 16.95 -5.56 7.33
N PHE A 85 18.23 -5.39 7.64
CA PHE A 85 19.26 -6.20 7.01
C PHE A 85 19.10 -7.67 7.45
N GLY A 86 18.88 -8.57 6.48
CA GLY A 86 18.60 -9.99 6.73
C GLY A 86 17.10 -10.31 6.66
N ILE A 87 16.63 -11.17 7.58
CA ILE A 87 15.23 -11.60 7.64
C ILE A 87 14.39 -10.52 8.30
N ASP A 88 13.31 -10.06 7.67
CA ASP A 88 12.45 -9.00 8.20
C ASP A 88 11.74 -9.38 9.50
N ASP A 89 11.49 -8.38 10.36
CA ASP A 89 10.72 -8.60 11.60
C ASP A 89 9.23 -8.75 11.27
N TYR A 90 8.58 -9.79 11.82
CA TYR A 90 7.15 -10.03 11.67
C TYR A 90 6.38 -9.60 12.94
N PHE A 91 5.30 -8.84 12.76
CA PHE A 91 4.50 -8.28 13.86
C PHE A 91 3.09 -8.88 13.97
N GLY A 92 2.83 -9.94 13.22
CA GLY A 92 1.55 -10.65 13.26
C GLY A 92 0.68 -10.47 12.02
N ARG A 93 -0.47 -11.13 12.08
CA ARG A 93 -1.44 -11.28 11.00
C ARG A 93 -2.81 -10.86 11.48
N VAL A 94 -3.56 -10.17 10.63
CA VAL A 94 -4.97 -9.86 10.82
C VAL A 94 -5.79 -10.34 9.63
N SER A 95 -6.99 -10.85 9.91
CA SER A 95 -7.94 -11.30 8.88
C SER A 95 -8.82 -10.14 8.42
N ILE A 96 -8.96 -10.02 7.10
CA ILE A 96 -9.77 -9.00 6.41
C ILE A 96 -10.84 -9.71 5.59
N SER A 97 -12.09 -9.38 5.88
CA SER A 97 -13.25 -9.83 5.11
C SER A 97 -13.52 -8.85 3.96
N SER A 98 -13.93 -9.38 2.81
CA SER A 98 -14.25 -8.60 1.61
C SER A 98 -15.72 -8.75 1.23
N GLY A 99 -16.33 -7.68 0.73
CA GLY A 99 -17.68 -7.73 0.17
C GLY A 99 -17.66 -8.17 -1.31
N LYS A 100 -18.77 -8.77 -1.78
CA LYS A 100 -18.95 -9.14 -3.19
C LYS A 100 -19.25 -7.91 -4.04
N ASN A 101 -18.30 -7.44 -4.83
CA ASN A 101 -18.45 -6.26 -5.68
C ASN A 101 -18.77 -4.94 -4.92
N TYR A 102 -18.72 -4.92 -3.59
CA TYR A 102 -18.82 -3.73 -2.74
C TYR A 102 -17.72 -3.75 -1.67
N PHE A 103 -17.41 -2.59 -1.09
CA PHE A 103 -16.45 -2.50 0.01
C PHE A 103 -17.10 -2.88 1.34
N TYR A 104 -16.66 -3.99 1.91
CA TYR A 104 -17.02 -4.38 3.27
C TYR A 104 -16.12 -3.63 4.26
N LYS A 105 -16.73 -2.85 5.16
CA LYS A 105 -16.02 -2.11 6.21
C LYS A 105 -15.64 -3.09 7.33
N ASN A 106 -14.35 -3.31 7.54
CA ASN A 106 -13.89 -4.14 8.64
C ASN A 106 -13.82 -3.33 9.94
N LYS A 107 -13.97 -4.02 11.08
CA LYS A 107 -13.63 -3.44 12.39
C LYS A 107 -12.14 -3.11 12.43
N THR A 108 -11.75 -2.08 13.15
CA THR A 108 -10.34 -1.80 13.45
C THR A 108 -9.71 -3.04 14.09
N LYS A 109 -8.57 -3.49 13.56
CA LYS A 109 -7.81 -4.63 14.06
C LYS A 109 -6.49 -4.13 14.63
N GLU A 110 -6.04 -4.70 15.74
CA GLU A 110 -4.71 -4.50 16.28
C GLU A 110 -3.81 -5.66 15.83
N PHE A 111 -2.58 -5.34 15.45
CA PHE A 111 -1.57 -6.39 15.25
C PHE A 111 -1.15 -6.94 16.62
N PRO A 112 -0.97 -8.28 16.74
CA PRO A 112 -0.71 -8.92 18.03
C PRO A 112 0.64 -8.55 18.62
N THR A 113 1.63 -8.23 17.79
CA THR A 113 2.95 -7.79 18.24
C THR A 113 3.08 -6.28 18.05
N LYS A 114 3.57 -5.59 19.08
CA LYS A 114 3.82 -4.15 19.05
C LYS A 114 5.00 -3.82 18.14
N ALA A 115 4.90 -2.74 17.38
CA ALA A 115 6.02 -2.13 16.67
C ALA A 115 7.16 -1.83 17.65
N ASN A 116 8.38 -2.24 17.31
CA ASN A 116 9.52 -2.23 18.24
C ASN A 116 10.26 -0.88 18.29
N ALA A 117 10.14 -0.05 17.26
CA ALA A 117 10.81 1.23 17.15
C ALA A 117 10.05 2.21 16.25
N LYS A 118 10.31 3.52 16.40
CA LYS A 118 9.92 4.51 15.41
C LYS A 118 10.70 4.27 14.11
N SER A 119 10.01 4.04 13.00
CA SER A 119 10.66 3.75 11.72
C SER A 119 9.72 4.01 10.55
N SER A 120 10.27 4.36 9.40
CA SER A 120 9.60 4.45 8.10
C SER A 120 9.73 3.19 7.26
N LYS A 121 10.22 2.09 7.84
CA LYS A 121 10.48 0.81 7.15
C LYS A 121 9.44 -0.27 7.41
N TYR A 122 8.30 0.07 8.00
CA TYR A 122 7.22 -0.89 8.16
C TYR A 122 6.47 -1.06 6.84
N TYR A 123 6.11 -2.28 6.48
CA TYR A 123 5.33 -2.55 5.28
C TYR A 123 4.28 -3.62 5.55
N LEU A 124 3.25 -3.63 4.70
CA LEU A 124 2.19 -4.63 4.75
C LEU A 124 2.40 -5.68 3.67
N LYS A 125 2.23 -6.95 4.02
CA LYS A 125 2.07 -8.03 3.04
C LYS A 125 0.65 -8.56 3.14
N ALA A 126 -0.08 -8.48 2.04
CA ALA A 126 -1.44 -8.98 1.93
C ALA A 126 -1.48 -10.27 1.12
N GLU A 127 -2.30 -11.23 1.55
CA GLU A 127 -2.44 -12.55 0.94
C GLU A 127 -3.94 -12.91 0.82
N LYS A 128 -4.30 -13.64 -0.24
CA LYS A 128 -5.65 -14.19 -0.47
C LYS A 128 -5.60 -15.68 -0.77
N ALA A 129 -6.69 -16.38 -0.46
CA ALA A 129 -6.76 -17.83 -0.56
C ALA A 129 -6.57 -18.39 -1.99
N MET A 130 -7.10 -17.73 -3.03
CA MET A 130 -7.05 -18.25 -4.40
C MET A 130 -6.76 -17.15 -5.44
N ASP A 131 -6.29 -17.53 -6.63
CA ASP A 131 -5.81 -16.59 -7.66
C ASP A 131 -6.89 -15.94 -8.53
N TRP A 132 -8.03 -16.61 -8.75
CA TRP A 132 -9.02 -16.30 -9.79
C TRP A 132 -9.94 -15.10 -9.53
N TYR A 133 -9.69 -14.30 -8.50
CA TYR A 133 -10.46 -13.09 -8.18
C TYR A 133 -9.56 -11.95 -7.71
N THR A 134 -9.93 -10.71 -8.00
CA THR A 134 -9.21 -9.54 -7.49
C THR A 134 -9.77 -9.13 -6.12
N VAL A 135 -8.89 -8.72 -5.20
CA VAL A 135 -9.29 -8.06 -3.96
C VAL A 135 -8.63 -6.70 -3.87
N LYS A 136 -9.42 -5.67 -3.56
CA LYS A 136 -8.92 -4.33 -3.21
C LYS A 136 -9.10 -4.10 -1.71
N ILE A 137 -8.07 -3.62 -1.03
CA ILE A 137 -8.07 -3.26 0.39
C ILE A 137 -7.64 -1.79 0.51
N GLU A 138 -8.46 -0.98 1.18
CA GLU A 138 -8.23 0.46 1.32
C GLU A 138 -8.52 0.92 2.75
N GLY A 139 -7.74 1.86 3.26
CA GLY A 139 -7.94 2.42 4.60
C GLY A 139 -6.71 3.06 5.18
N THR A 140 -6.46 2.82 6.47
CA THR A 140 -5.33 3.42 7.19
C THR A 140 -4.67 2.44 8.16
N ILE A 141 -3.37 2.65 8.37
CA ILE A 141 -2.56 2.03 9.41
C ILE A 141 -1.99 3.11 10.32
N SER A 142 -2.04 2.90 11.64
CA SER A 142 -1.63 3.93 12.59
C SER A 142 -1.09 3.42 13.92
N ASN A 143 -0.29 4.24 14.59
CA ASN A 143 -0.03 4.16 16.03
C ASN A 143 0.47 5.46 16.69
#